data_AF-A0A164QJN4-F1
#
_entry.id   AF-A0A164QJN4-F1
#
_cell.length_a   1.000
_cell.length_b   1.000
_cell.length_c   1.000
_cell.angle_alpha   90.00
_cell.angle_beta   90.00
_cell.angle_gamma   90.00
#
_symmetry.space_group_name_H-M   'P 1'
#
loop_
_entity.id
_entity.type
_entity.pdbx_description
1 polymer ?
#
loop_
_entity_poly.entity_id
_entity_poly.type
_entity_poly.pdbx_seq_one_letter_code
_entity_poly.pdbx_strand_id
1 'polypeptide(L)'
;MKQYKPKEFSEMLNVSVKTLQRWDNQGVLPAYRNPKGRRYYTEEQYKEYMGIQEENKVGKVVIYTRVSNPGQKDDLENQVEFLKTFANARGMIVDEVIKDIGS
;
A
#
# COMPACT_ATOMS: atom_id res chain seq x y z
N MET A 1 -5.83 20.73 5.87
CA MET A 1 -5.67 19.47 6.61
C MET A 1 -7.01 19.08 7.23
N LYS A 2 -7.63 18.02 6.75
CA LYS A 2 -8.96 17.59 7.22
C LYS A 2 -8.82 16.91 8.58
N GLN A 3 -9.64 17.32 9.54
CA GLN A 3 -9.68 16.77 10.89
C GLN A 3 -10.94 15.92 11.05
N TYR A 4 -10.79 14.78 11.73
CA TYR A 4 -11.84 13.81 12.00
C TYR A 4 -12.07 13.68 13.49
N LYS A 5 -13.34 13.62 13.89
CA LYS A 5 -13.72 13.25 15.25
C LYS A 5 -13.45 11.76 15.47
N PRO A 6 -13.28 11.30 16.72
CA PRO A 6 -13.03 9.88 17.01
C PRO A 6 -14.09 8.94 16.44
N LYS A 7 -15.36 9.37 16.34
CA LYS A 7 -16.42 8.59 15.70
C LYS A 7 -16.18 8.41 14.19
N GLU A 8 -15.99 9.51 13.48
CA GLU A 8 -15.74 9.50 12.02
C GLU A 8 -14.48 8.69 11.68
N PHE A 9 -13.41 8.87 12.46
CA PHE A 9 -12.16 8.15 12.25
C PHE A 9 -12.28 6.65 12.56
N SER A 10 -13.10 6.28 13.56
CA SER A 10 -13.36 4.88 13.89
C SER A 10 -14.11 4.15 12.78
N GLU A 11 -15.05 4.85 12.13
CA GLU A 11 -15.77 4.34 10.97
C GLU A 11 -14.82 4.15 9.78
N MET A 12 -13.89 5.08 9.54
CA MET A 12 -12.88 4.95 8.47
C MET A 12 -11.95 3.75 8.65
N LEU A 13 -11.56 3.45 9.90
CA LEU A 13 -10.70 2.31 10.23
C LEU A 13 -11.48 1.01 10.50
N ASN A 14 -12.81 1.06 10.43
CA ASN A 14 -13.71 -0.05 10.77
C ASN A 14 -13.44 -0.65 12.16
N VAL A 15 -13.22 0.21 13.16
CA VAL A 15 -13.02 -0.16 14.56
C VAL A 15 -13.99 0.58 15.47
N SER A 16 -14.12 0.14 16.72
CA SER A 16 -14.90 0.89 17.70
C SER A 16 -14.18 2.16 18.19
N VAL A 17 -14.93 3.18 18.59
CA VAL A 17 -14.35 4.38 19.26
C VAL A 17 -13.56 4.00 20.52
N LYS A 18 -13.99 2.97 21.26
CA LYS A 18 -13.26 2.47 22.44
C LYS A 18 -11.89 1.90 22.06
N THR A 19 -11.79 1.25 20.91
CA THR A 19 -10.52 0.74 20.37
C THR A 19 -9.57 1.90 20.10
N LEU A 20 -10.03 2.96 19.43
CA LEU A 20 -9.23 4.16 19.20
C LEU A 20 -8.76 4.83 20.50
N GLN A 21 -9.63 4.94 21.50
CA GLN A 21 -9.25 5.50 22.80
C GLN A 21 -8.19 4.64 23.51
N ARG A 22 -8.27 3.32 23.39
CA ARG A 22 -7.27 2.41 23.92
C ARG A 22 -5.93 2.59 23.19
N TRP A 23 -5.95 2.70 21.87
CA TRP A 23 -4.75 2.94 21.07
C TRP A 23 -4.09 4.28 21.38
N ASP A 24 -4.86 5.34 21.63
CA ASP A 24 -4.34 6.63 22.11
C ASP A 24 -3.60 6.45 23.44
N ASN A 25 -4.21 5.76 24.42
CA ASN A 25 -3.60 5.53 25.73
C ASN A 25 -2.36 4.62 25.67
N GLN A 26 -2.31 3.70 24.70
CA GLN A 26 -1.19 2.77 24.50
C GLN A 26 -0.08 3.33 23.60
N GLY A 27 -0.31 4.49 22.96
CA GLY A 27 0.62 5.08 22.00
C GLY A 27 0.66 4.38 20.62
N VAL A 28 -0.29 3.50 20.32
CA VAL A 28 -0.38 2.79 19.03
C VAL A 28 -0.84 3.72 17.92
N LEU A 29 -1.84 4.56 18.20
CA LEU A 29 -2.33 5.60 17.31
C LEU A 29 -2.72 6.80 18.18
N PRO A 30 -1.75 7.67 18.53
CA PRO A 30 -1.96 8.76 19.48
C PRO A 30 -2.90 9.82 18.89
N ALA A 31 -3.89 10.26 19.66
CA ALA A 31 -4.82 11.29 19.20
C ALA A 31 -4.24 12.69 19.39
N TYR A 32 -4.44 13.57 18.41
CA TYR A 32 -4.19 14.99 18.63
C TYR A 32 -5.28 15.58 19.53
N ARG A 33 -4.93 16.64 20.27
CA ARG A 33 -5.85 17.32 21.19
C ARG A 33 -5.94 18.79 20.84
N ASN A 34 -7.16 19.29 20.77
CA ASN A 34 -7.38 20.73 20.60
C ASN A 34 -7.11 21.48 21.92
N PRO A 35 -7.09 22.82 21.94
CA PRO A 35 -6.87 23.58 23.18
C PRO A 35 -7.89 23.29 24.30
N LYS A 36 -9.05 22.73 23.96
CA LYS A 36 -10.09 22.28 24.91
C LYS A 36 -9.93 20.80 25.33
N GLY A 37 -8.81 20.16 24.99
CA GLY A 37 -8.50 18.77 25.35
C GLY A 37 -9.29 17.70 24.58
N ARG A 38 -10.05 18.07 23.54
CA ARG A 38 -10.85 17.09 22.76
C ARG A 38 -9.96 16.41 21.72
N ARG A 39 -10.10 15.08 21.62
CA ARG A 39 -9.40 14.23 20.64
C ARG A 39 -9.86 14.51 19.21
N TYR A 40 -8.92 14.55 18.29
CA TYR A 40 -9.16 14.52 16.85
C TYR A 40 -8.03 13.76 16.14
N TYR A 41 -8.31 13.31 14.92
CA TYR A 41 -7.37 12.62 14.06
C TYR A 41 -7.27 13.32 12.71
N THR A 42 -6.23 13.02 11.95
CA THR A 42 -5.96 13.66 10.66
C THR A 42 -5.90 12.62 9.54
N GLU A 43 -6.07 13.07 8.30
CA GLU A 43 -5.92 12.20 7.14
C GLU A 43 -4.52 11.59 7.04
N GLU A 44 -3.49 12.34 7.44
CA GLU A 44 -2.10 11.86 7.49
C GLU A 44 -1.95 10.68 8.45
N GLN A 45 -2.55 10.75 9.65
CA GLN A 45 -2.53 9.63 10.60
C GLN A 45 -3.23 8.38 10.04
N TYR A 46 -4.29 8.57 9.26
CA TYR A 46 -4.94 7.45 8.57
C TYR A 46 -4.00 6.81 7.57
N LYS A 47 -3.36 7.63 6.71
CA LYS A 47 -2.43 7.15 5.68
C LYS A 47 -1.23 6.43 6.30
N GLU A 48 -0.62 7.03 7.32
CA GLU A 48 0.50 6.45 8.06
C GLU A 48 0.12 5.11 8.70
N TYR A 49 -1.01 5.05 9.40
CA TYR A 49 -1.47 3.82 10.05
C TYR A 49 -1.83 2.71 9.04
N MET A 50 -2.44 3.07 7.91
CA MET A 50 -2.79 2.13 6.85
C MET A 50 -1.59 1.73 5.98
N GLY A 51 -0.39 2.30 6.23
CA GLY A 51 0.79 2.10 5.39
C GLY A 51 0.61 2.64 3.96
N ILE A 52 -0.36 3.54 3.76
CA ILE A 52 -0.58 4.24 2.49
C ILE A 52 0.53 5.28 2.42
N GLN A 53 1.60 4.93 1.71
CA GLN A 53 2.66 5.88 1.44
C GLN A 53 2.10 7.03 0.59
N GLU A 54 2.56 8.25 0.83
CA GLU A 54 2.27 9.36 -0.07
C GLU A 54 2.56 8.95 -1.52
N GLU A 55 1.76 9.48 -2.46
CA GLU A 55 1.75 9.18 -3.91
C GLU A 55 3.15 9.18 -4.57
N ASN A 56 4.17 9.69 -3.89
CA ASN A 56 5.56 9.77 -4.31
C ASN A 56 6.44 8.56 -3.95
N LYS A 57 5.95 7.56 -3.20
CA LYS A 57 6.64 6.25 -3.16
C LYS A 57 5.97 5.33 -4.16
N VAL A 58 6.39 5.48 -5.41
CA VAL A 58 6.22 4.45 -6.43
C VAL A 58 6.88 3.19 -5.86
N GLY A 59 6.08 2.23 -5.38
CA GLY A 59 6.59 0.92 -5.04
C GLY A 59 7.26 0.31 -6.26
N LYS A 60 8.20 -0.64 -6.06
CA LYS A 60 8.88 -1.27 -7.19
C LYS A 60 7.86 -1.87 -8.16
N VAL A 61 7.96 -1.55 -9.44
CA VAL A 61 7.20 -2.20 -10.51
C VAL A 61 7.96 -3.46 -10.89
N VAL A 62 7.36 -4.62 -10.56
CA VAL A 62 7.98 -5.93 -10.80
C VAL A 62 7.17 -6.69 -11.85
N ILE A 63 7.86 -7.25 -12.85
CA ILE A 63 7.29 -8.21 -13.79
C ILE A 63 7.61 -9.62 -13.28
N TYR A 64 6.60 -10.46 -13.14
CA TYR A 64 6.76 -11.88 -12.82
C TYR A 64 6.25 -12.74 -13.96
N THR A 65 7.07 -13.68 -14.41
CA THR A 65 6.73 -14.64 -15.47
C THR A 65 7.11 -16.05 -15.06
N ARG A 66 6.25 -17.04 -15.33
CA ARG A 66 6.50 -18.44 -14.99
C ARG A 66 6.04 -19.38 -16.10
N VAL A 67 6.84 -20.40 -16.39
CA VAL A 67 6.44 -21.54 -17.24
C VAL A 67 6.44 -22.84 -16.44
N SER A 68 5.67 -23.82 -16.88
CA SER A 68 5.52 -25.11 -16.19
C SER A 68 6.60 -26.14 -16.51
N ASN A 69 7.29 -25.99 -17.64
CA ASN A 69 8.26 -26.97 -18.13
C ASN A 69 9.49 -26.25 -18.70
N PRO A 70 10.72 -26.75 -18.49
CA PRO A 70 11.94 -26.14 -19.05
C PRO A 70 11.96 -26.05 -20.58
N GLY A 71 11.20 -26.92 -21.28
CA GLY A 71 11.05 -26.87 -22.74
C GLY A 71 10.30 -25.63 -23.25
N GLN A 72 9.66 -24.85 -22.36
CA GLN A 72 8.92 -23.62 -22.70
C GLN A 72 9.76 -22.36 -22.43
N LYS A 73 11.08 -22.47 -22.42
CA LYS A 73 11.97 -21.33 -22.14
C LYS A 73 11.78 -20.18 -23.12
N ASP A 74 11.53 -20.49 -24.39
CA ASP A 74 11.30 -19.47 -25.42
C ASP A 74 9.98 -18.73 -25.18
N ASP A 75 8.93 -19.43 -24.73
CA ASP A 75 7.67 -18.81 -24.33
C ASP A 75 7.85 -17.89 -23.12
N LEU A 76 8.71 -18.27 -22.16
CA LEU A 76 9.02 -17.45 -21.00
C LEU A 76 9.68 -16.12 -21.41
N GLU A 77 10.62 -16.14 -22.35
CA GLU A 77 11.25 -14.92 -22.86
C GLU A 77 10.24 -14.03 -23.62
N ASN A 78 9.40 -14.63 -24.46
CA ASN A 78 8.33 -13.91 -25.16
C ASN A 78 7.35 -13.23 -24.20
N GLN A 79 6.97 -13.91 -23.11
CA GLN A 79 6.13 -13.32 -22.06
C GLN A 79 6.79 -12.12 -21.37
N VAL A 80 8.09 -12.22 -21.09
CA VAL A 80 8.86 -11.12 -20.49
C VAL A 80 8.91 -9.91 -21.43
N GLU A 81 9.21 -10.11 -22.71
CA GLU A 81 9.26 -9.01 -23.68
C GLU A 81 7.91 -8.33 -23.89
N PHE A 82 6.83 -9.11 -23.96
CA PHE A 82 5.48 -8.58 -24.08
C PHE A 82 5.13 -7.67 -22.88
N LEU A 83 5.41 -8.14 -21.65
CA LEU A 83 5.11 -7.38 -20.43
C LEU A 83 5.99 -6.13 -20.28
N LYS A 84 7.26 -6.20 -20.69
CA LYS A 84 8.14 -5.02 -20.75
C LYS A 84 7.61 -3.97 -21.73
N THR A 85 7.20 -4.40 -22.92
CA THR A 85 6.66 -3.50 -23.95
C THR A 85 5.38 -2.83 -23.47
N PHE A 86 4.50 -3.60 -22.84
CA PHE A 86 3.27 -3.09 -22.23
C PHE A 86 3.54 -2.07 -21.12
N ALA A 87 4.49 -2.36 -20.23
CA ALA A 87 4.87 -1.46 -19.15
C ALA A 87 5.43 -0.13 -19.70
N ASN A 88 6.36 -0.22 -20.66
CA ASN A 88 6.96 0.93 -21.33
C ASN A 88 5.90 1.79 -22.03
N ALA A 89 4.96 1.18 -22.75
CA ALA A 89 3.88 1.89 -23.45
C ALA A 89 2.93 2.66 -22.50
N ARG A 90 2.87 2.25 -21.23
CA ARG A 90 2.08 2.92 -20.18
C ARG A 90 2.89 3.87 -19.31
N GLY A 91 4.17 4.10 -19.64
CA GLY A 91 5.05 4.97 -18.86
C GLY A 91 5.42 4.40 -17.49
N MET A 92 5.31 3.08 -17.30
CA MET A 92 5.76 2.41 -16.08
C MET A 92 7.26 2.10 -16.20
N ILE A 93 8.04 2.51 -15.20
CA ILE A 93 9.46 2.14 -15.08
C ILE A 93 9.52 0.80 -14.37
N VAL A 94 9.99 -0.25 -15.05
CA VAL A 94 10.13 -1.60 -14.48
C VAL A 94 11.43 -1.68 -13.70
N ASP A 95 11.35 -1.96 -12.39
CA ASP A 95 12.51 -2.08 -11.50
C ASP A 95 13.12 -3.49 -11.52
N GLU A 96 12.28 -4.53 -11.66
CA GLU A 96 12.72 -5.91 -11.52
C GLU A 96 11.90 -6.86 -12.41
N VAL A 97 12.55 -7.90 -12.92
CA VAL A 97 11.91 -8.99 -13.67
C VAL A 97 12.29 -10.32 -13.04
N ILE A 98 11.31 -11.03 -12.51
CA ILE A 98 11.45 -12.32 -11.85
C ILE A 98 10.95 -13.40 -12.80
N LYS A 99 11.78 -14.40 -13.05
CA LYS A 99 11.46 -15.55 -13.92
C LYS A 99 11.46 -16.84 -13.11
N ASP A 100 10.47 -17.70 -13.34
CA ASP A 100 10.32 -18.99 -12.67
C ASP A 100 10.05 -20.11 -13.68
N ILE A 101 10.62 -21.29 -13.45
CA ILE A 101 10.45 -22.48 -14.30
C ILE A 101 10.05 -23.63 -13.39
N GLY A 102 8.85 -24.16 -13.62
CA GLY A 102 8.37 -25.38 -12.98
C GLY A 102 9.26 -26.57 -13.32
N SER A 103 9.53 -27.38 -12.30
CA SER A 103 10.27 -28.64 -12.41
C SER A 103 9.48 -29.73 -13.12
#